data_AF-A0A518IGD6-F1
#
_entry.id   AF-A0A518IGD6-F1
#
_cell.length_a   1.000
_cell.length_b   1.000
_cell.length_c   1.000
_cell.angle_alpha   90.00
_cell.angle_beta   90.00
_cell.angle_gamma   90.00
#
_symmetry.space_group_name_H-M   'P 1'
#
loop_
_entity.id
_entity.type
_entity.pdbx_description
1 polymer ?
#
loop_
_entity_poly.entity_id
_entity_poly.type
_entity_poly.pdbx_seq_one_letter_code
_entity_poly.pdbx_strand_id
1 'polypeptide(L)'
;MCDAILIYEEHFSSAQIAIKELDDYTSKYNGQSVVTFKHKQKPYLLPYYFKGNETIEFASWEPHASLEDFTEFFQVIGAEGVEIPAVAAQQSSVWFNVEPRRIRGCLIRRHSDSLIFILVKPASDDFKQMTHFDWEPVYVGEESDPEIFN
;
A
#
# COMPACT_ATOMS: atom_id res chain seq x y z
N MET A 1 -2.98 6.72 -7.97
CA MET A 1 -2.67 5.72 -6.95
C MET A 1 -1.30 5.21 -7.31
N CYS A 2 -0.47 4.85 -6.33
CA CYS A 2 0.81 4.25 -6.63
C CYS A 2 0.62 2.95 -7.42
N ASP A 3 1.32 2.82 -8.54
CA ASP A 3 1.41 1.58 -9.31
C ASP A 3 2.22 0.53 -8.54
N ALA A 4 3.20 0.99 -7.74
CA ALA A 4 4.05 0.15 -6.95
C ALA A 4 4.61 0.89 -5.73
N ILE A 5 5.10 0.13 -4.75
CA ILE A 5 5.91 0.65 -3.63
C ILE A 5 7.12 -0.25 -3.38
N LEU A 6 8.19 0.32 -2.85
CA LEU A 6 9.39 -0.38 -2.38
C LEU A 6 9.42 -0.37 -0.86
N ILE A 7 9.74 -1.51 -0.25
CA ILE A 7 9.95 -1.64 1.19
C ILE A 7 11.28 -2.34 1.41
N TYR A 8 12.12 -1.85 2.33
CA TYR A 8 13.38 -2.53 2.64
C TYR A 8 13.13 -3.96 3.14
N GLU A 9 13.99 -4.89 2.70
CA GLU A 9 13.90 -6.30 3.07
C GLU A 9 13.95 -6.53 4.59
N GLU A 10 14.59 -5.64 5.34
CA GLU A 10 14.69 -5.72 6.81
C GLU A 10 13.34 -5.65 7.53
N HIS A 11 12.28 -5.16 6.86
CA HIS A 11 10.91 -5.19 7.38
C HIS A 11 10.24 -6.57 7.25
N PHE A 12 10.94 -7.54 6.66
CA PHE A 12 10.49 -8.91 6.46
C PHE A 12 11.42 -9.90 7.16
N SER A 13 10.86 -10.96 7.74
CA SER A 13 11.66 -12.03 8.31
C SER A 13 12.30 -12.89 7.21
N SER A 14 13.42 -13.55 7.50
CA SER A 14 14.08 -14.44 6.52
C SER A 14 13.17 -15.56 6.02
N ALA A 15 12.25 -16.05 6.87
CA ALA A 15 11.22 -16.99 6.47
C ALA A 15 10.19 -16.37 5.51
N GLN A 16 9.83 -15.10 5.68
CA GLN A 16 8.94 -14.39 4.76
C GLN A 16 9.59 -14.18 3.40
N ILE A 17 10.89 -13.90 3.35
CA ILE A 17 11.63 -13.74 2.09
C ILE A 17 11.74 -15.09 1.37
N ALA A 18 12.18 -16.14 2.08
CA ALA A 18 12.48 -17.45 1.48
C ALA A 18 11.26 -18.32 1.16
N ILE A 19 10.18 -18.26 1.95
CA ILE A 19 9.00 -19.14 1.79
C ILE A 19 7.96 -18.52 0.84
N LYS A 20 7.92 -17.18 0.72
CA LYS A 20 6.84 -16.46 0.03
C LYS A 20 7.21 -15.92 -1.34
N GLU A 21 8.30 -16.44 -1.93
CA GLU A 21 8.81 -16.04 -3.25
C GLU A 21 9.04 -14.51 -3.38
N LEU A 22 9.24 -13.80 -2.27
CA LEU A 22 9.48 -12.36 -2.31
C LEU A 22 10.83 -12.02 -2.96
N ASP A 23 11.77 -12.96 -2.94
CA ASP A 23 13.10 -12.84 -3.55
C ASP A 23 13.01 -12.56 -5.07
N ASP A 24 12.00 -13.11 -5.75
CA ASP A 24 11.75 -12.84 -7.18
C ASP A 24 11.36 -11.37 -7.46
N TYR A 25 10.98 -10.65 -6.41
CA TYR A 25 10.57 -9.25 -6.44
C TYR A 25 11.55 -8.34 -5.69
N THR A 26 12.68 -8.90 -5.26
CA THR A 26 13.75 -8.17 -4.61
C THR A 26 14.63 -7.47 -5.65
N SER A 27 14.98 -6.23 -5.37
CA SER A 27 15.96 -5.47 -6.14
C SER A 27 16.82 -4.61 -5.22
N LYS A 28 17.75 -3.84 -5.81
CA LYS A 28 18.58 -2.89 -5.06
C LYS A 28 18.05 -1.47 -5.24
N TYR A 29 17.80 -0.79 -4.12
CA TYR A 29 17.49 0.63 -4.05
C TYR A 29 18.50 1.30 -3.14
N ASN A 30 19.24 2.28 -3.65
CA ASN A 30 20.32 2.96 -2.90
C ASN A 30 21.33 1.98 -2.24
N GLY A 31 21.59 0.84 -2.87
CA GLY A 31 22.50 -0.20 -2.36
C GLY A 31 21.88 -1.15 -1.32
N GLN A 32 20.67 -0.90 -0.84
CA GLN A 32 19.93 -1.76 0.08
C GLN A 32 18.94 -2.65 -0.69
N SER A 33 18.66 -3.84 -0.15
CA SER A 33 17.64 -4.70 -0.75
C SER A 33 16.24 -4.19 -0.43
N VAL A 34 15.38 -4.19 -1.45
CA VAL A 34 13.96 -3.81 -1.33
C VAL A 34 13.07 -4.82 -2.03
N VAL A 35 11.88 -5.06 -1.48
CA VAL A 35 10.81 -5.83 -2.09
C VAL A 35 9.85 -4.88 -2.79
N THR A 36 9.49 -5.19 -4.05
CA THR A 36 8.56 -4.38 -4.84
C THR A 36 7.15 -4.93 -4.77
N PHE A 37 6.20 -4.14 -4.27
CA PHE A 37 4.77 -4.47 -4.31
C PHE A 37 4.08 -3.69 -5.41
N LYS A 38 3.17 -4.32 -6.15
CA LYS A 38 2.55 -3.74 -7.33
C LYS A 38 1.04 -3.85 -7.31
N HIS A 39 0.39 -2.86 -7.89
CA HIS A 39 -1.03 -2.95 -8.19
C HIS A 39 -1.25 -4.01 -9.28
N LYS A 40 -2.21 -4.92 -9.06
CA LYS A 40 -2.59 -6.03 -9.98
C LYS A 40 -1.50 -7.07 -10.29
N GLN A 41 -0.33 -7.01 -9.67
CA GLN A 41 0.73 -8.01 -9.83
C GLN A 41 1.28 -8.42 -8.46
N LYS A 42 1.65 -9.70 -8.29
CA LYS A 42 2.31 -10.14 -7.05
C LYS A 42 3.67 -9.45 -6.86
N PRO A 43 4.08 -9.22 -5.61
CA PRO A 43 3.25 -9.21 -4.40
C PRO A 43 2.30 -7.99 -4.45
N TYR A 44 1.06 -8.18 -4.01
CA TYR A 44 -0.01 -7.25 -4.37
C TYR A 44 -0.07 -6.00 -3.48
N LEU A 45 -0.34 -4.87 -4.12
CA LEU A 45 -0.73 -3.60 -3.50
C LEU A 45 -2.21 -3.33 -3.78
N LEU A 46 -3.03 -3.30 -2.73
CA LEU A 46 -4.50 -3.23 -2.77
C LEU A 46 -4.99 -1.91 -2.13
N PRO A 47 -5.65 -1.02 -2.87
CA PRO A 47 -6.11 0.25 -2.33
C PRO A 47 -7.44 0.16 -1.58
N TYR A 48 -7.54 0.82 -0.43
CA TYR A 48 -8.80 1.02 0.29
C TYR A 48 -8.97 2.47 0.71
N TYR A 49 -10.21 2.91 0.92
CA TYR A 49 -10.54 4.23 1.42
C TYR A 49 -11.67 4.14 2.47
N PHE A 50 -11.76 5.17 3.31
CA PHE A 50 -12.89 5.34 4.21
C PHE A 50 -13.99 6.11 3.49
N LYS A 51 -15.23 5.65 3.60
CA LYS A 51 -16.44 6.35 3.16
C LYS A 51 -17.18 6.82 4.41
N GLY A 52 -17.04 8.11 4.70
CA GLY A 52 -17.35 8.66 6.01
C GLY A 52 -16.51 8.01 7.11
N ASN A 53 -16.97 8.13 8.35
CA ASN A 53 -16.19 7.73 9.53
C ASN A 53 -16.21 6.21 9.85
N GLU A 54 -17.04 5.42 9.18
CA GLU A 54 -17.35 4.06 9.63
C GLU A 54 -17.25 2.98 8.54
N THR A 55 -17.27 3.36 7.26
CA THR A 55 -17.31 2.39 6.16
C THR A 55 -15.96 2.32 5.47
N ILE A 56 -15.46 1.11 5.21
CA ILE A 56 -14.28 0.89 4.36
C ILE A 56 -14.75 0.34 3.01
N GLU A 57 -14.25 0.92 1.94
CA GLU A 57 -14.45 0.45 0.57
C GLU A 57 -13.10 0.26 -0.14
N PHE A 58 -13.08 -0.59 -1.17
CA PHE A 58 -11.89 -0.83 -1.98
C PHE A 58 -11.93 0.00 -3.25
N ALA A 59 -10.84 0.68 -3.57
CA ALA A 59 -10.77 1.55 -4.75
C ALA A 59 -10.69 0.77 -6.07
N SER A 60 -10.41 -0.54 -6.00
CA SER A 60 -10.49 -1.49 -7.09
C SER A 60 -11.28 -2.73 -6.69
N TRP A 61 -11.77 -3.47 -7.69
CA TRP A 61 -12.32 -4.80 -7.44
C TRP A 61 -11.18 -5.74 -7.03
N GLU A 62 -11.34 -6.45 -5.91
CA GLU A 62 -10.28 -7.20 -5.24
C GLU A 62 -10.47 -8.73 -5.33
N PRO A 63 -10.28 -9.37 -6.50
CA PRO A 63 -10.37 -10.83 -6.63
C PRO A 63 -9.20 -11.55 -5.95
N HIS A 64 -8.16 -10.79 -5.57
CA HIS A 64 -6.92 -11.31 -5.05
C HIS A 64 -6.94 -11.48 -3.54
N ALA A 65 -7.89 -10.85 -2.83
CA ALA A 65 -8.07 -10.94 -1.39
C ALA A 65 -9.10 -12.03 -1.02
N SER A 66 -8.81 -12.82 0.02
CA SER A 66 -9.73 -13.82 0.57
C SER A 66 -10.50 -13.24 1.77
N LEU A 67 -11.53 -13.95 2.23
CA LEU A 67 -12.28 -13.55 3.43
C LEU A 67 -11.39 -13.50 4.69
N GLU A 68 -10.39 -14.38 4.78
CA GLU A 68 -9.43 -14.39 5.88
C GLU A 68 -8.58 -13.11 5.89
N ASP A 69 -8.13 -12.65 4.72
CA ASP A 69 -7.36 -11.40 4.61
C ASP A 69 -8.16 -10.18 5.01
N PHE A 70 -9.43 -10.14 4.62
CA PHE A 70 -10.30 -9.06 5.07
C PHE A 70 -10.51 -9.11 6.58
N THR A 71 -10.66 -10.30 7.16
CA THR A 71 -10.80 -10.46 8.61
C THR A 71 -9.55 -9.95 9.34
N GLU A 72 -8.35 -10.34 8.88
CA GLU A 72 -7.07 -9.87 9.45
C GLU A 72 -6.90 -8.36 9.23
N PHE A 73 -7.19 -7.86 8.03
CA PHE A 73 -7.20 -6.43 7.70
C PHE A 73 -8.07 -5.63 8.66
N PHE A 74 -9.32 -6.04 8.89
CA PHE A 74 -10.24 -5.34 9.79
C PHE A 74 -9.77 -5.39 11.26
N GLN A 75 -9.16 -6.49 11.70
CA GLN A 75 -8.56 -6.58 13.03
C GLN A 75 -7.39 -5.60 13.20
N VAL A 76 -6.56 -5.46 12.17
CA VAL A 76 -5.38 -4.59 12.17
C VAL A 76 -5.78 -3.11 12.10
N ILE A 77 -6.69 -2.75 11.20
CA ILE A 77 -7.15 -1.36 11.01
C ILE A 77 -7.91 -0.83 12.24
N GLY A 78 -8.70 -1.70 12.89
CA GLY A 78 -9.45 -1.34 14.09
C GLY A 78 -8.57 -1.00 15.31
N ALA A 79 -7.27 -1.28 15.24
CA ALA A 79 -6.31 -1.12 16.34
C ALA A 79 -5.42 0.14 16.22
N GLU A 80 -5.82 1.14 15.41
CA GLU A 80 -5.00 2.27 14.90
C GLU A 80 -4.32 1.94 13.57
N GLY A 81 -4.57 2.77 12.56
CA GLY A 81 -4.10 2.58 11.20
C GLY A 81 -2.59 2.39 11.13
N VAL A 82 -2.17 1.24 10.65
CA VAL A 82 -0.76 0.85 10.57
C VAL A 82 0.00 1.75 9.55
N GLU A 83 1.31 1.86 9.75
CA GLU A 83 2.21 2.53 8.83
C GLU A 83 2.87 1.49 7.91
N ILE A 84 2.97 1.80 6.62
CA ILE A 84 3.79 1.03 5.69
C ILE A 84 5.14 1.73 5.59
N PRO A 85 6.27 1.05 5.90
CA PRO A 85 7.60 1.61 5.76
C PRO A 85 8.06 1.58 4.30
N ALA A 86 7.25 2.18 3.41
CA ALA A 86 7.61 2.37 2.03
C ALA A 86 8.74 3.41 1.92
N VAL A 87 9.70 3.15 1.04
CA VAL A 87 10.90 3.98 0.85
C VAL A 87 10.81 4.79 -0.44
N ALA A 88 10.20 4.17 -1.46
CA ALA A 88 9.83 4.78 -2.71
C ALA A 88 8.47 4.28 -3.17
N ALA A 89 7.80 5.08 -4.00
CA ALA A 89 6.59 4.70 -4.69
C ALA A 89 6.73 4.98 -6.19
N GLN A 90 6.02 4.18 -6.99
CA GLN A 90 5.95 4.35 -8.44
C GLN A 90 4.60 4.90 -8.81
N GLN A 91 4.57 5.87 -9.73
CA GLN A 91 3.35 6.36 -10.34
C GLN A 91 3.61 6.75 -11.79
N SER A 92 2.77 6.27 -12.71
CA SER A 92 2.94 6.49 -14.15
C SER A 92 4.35 6.10 -14.62
N SER A 93 4.86 4.97 -14.11
CA SER A 93 6.22 4.45 -14.32
C SER A 93 7.37 5.26 -13.68
N VAL A 94 7.11 6.39 -13.03
CA VAL A 94 8.13 7.22 -12.37
C VAL A 94 8.25 6.85 -10.90
N TRP A 95 9.47 6.59 -10.44
CA TRP A 95 9.78 6.35 -9.02
C TRP A 95 10.10 7.65 -8.29
N PHE A 96 9.54 7.83 -7.09
CA PHE A 96 9.83 8.95 -6.21
C PHE A 96 10.04 8.47 -4.77
N ASN A 97 10.91 9.18 -4.05
CA ASN A 97 11.12 8.95 -2.63
C ASN A 97 9.87 9.32 -1.84
N VAL A 98 9.43 8.42 -0.96
CA VAL A 98 8.36 8.72 0.00
C VAL A 98 8.91 8.95 1.40
N GLU A 99 10.12 8.46 1.71
CA GLU A 99 10.80 8.79 2.96
C GLU A 99 11.06 10.31 3.11
N PRO A 100 10.87 10.88 4.32
CA PRO A 100 10.45 10.23 5.56
C PRO A 100 8.92 10.13 5.74
N ARG A 101 8.13 10.69 4.81
CA ARG A 101 6.66 10.69 4.85
C ARG A 101 6.15 9.30 4.49
N ARG A 102 6.02 8.44 5.51
CA ARG A 102 5.50 7.08 5.36
C ARG A 102 4.07 7.09 4.81
N ILE A 103 3.71 6.04 4.08
CA ILE A 103 2.36 5.84 3.56
C ILE A 103 1.53 5.09 4.62
N ARG A 104 0.27 5.46 4.81
CA ARG A 104 -0.67 4.76 5.69
C ARG A 104 -1.23 3.50 5.02
N GLY A 105 -1.35 2.42 5.79
CA GLY A 105 -1.87 1.15 5.31
C GLY A 105 -1.39 -0.02 6.14
N CYS A 106 -1.69 -1.25 5.75
CA CYS A 106 -1.24 -2.42 6.49
C CYS A 106 -0.72 -3.54 5.60
N LEU A 107 0.29 -4.24 6.10
CA LEU A 107 0.86 -5.41 5.47
C LEU A 107 0.21 -6.66 6.09
N ILE A 108 -0.57 -7.38 5.28
CA ILE A 108 -1.16 -8.67 5.62
C ILE A 108 -0.29 -9.78 5.03
N ARG A 109 0.13 -10.70 5.90
CA ARG A 109 1.21 -11.64 5.60
C ARG A 109 0.66 -13.06 5.46
N ARG A 110 0.28 -13.47 4.24
CA ARG A 110 -0.21 -14.85 3.98
C ARG A 110 0.88 -15.91 4.01
N HIS A 111 0.47 -17.18 4.04
CA HIS A 111 1.38 -18.31 3.88
C HIS A 111 2.05 -18.40 2.49
N SER A 112 1.38 -17.96 1.41
CA SER A 112 1.83 -18.14 0.02
C SER A 112 2.16 -16.84 -0.74
N ASP A 113 1.74 -15.68 -0.24
CA ASP A 113 2.14 -14.36 -0.76
C ASP A 113 2.04 -13.29 0.34
N SER A 114 2.33 -12.04 0.00
CA SER A 114 2.11 -10.90 0.88
C SER A 114 1.19 -9.90 0.19
N LEU A 115 0.23 -9.38 0.94
CA LEU A 115 -0.70 -8.34 0.50
C LEU A 115 -0.41 -7.07 1.28
N ILE A 116 -0.33 -5.95 0.58
CA ILE A 116 -0.31 -4.63 1.21
C ILE A 116 -1.60 -3.92 0.89
N PHE A 117 -2.36 -3.59 1.93
CA PHE A 117 -3.49 -2.70 1.83
C PHE A 117 -3.02 -1.27 2.03
N ILE A 118 -3.15 -0.42 1.02
CA ILE A 118 -2.73 0.98 1.05
C ILE A 118 -3.94 1.89 1.22
N LEU A 119 -3.87 2.81 2.18
CA LEU A 119 -4.92 3.81 2.37
C LEU A 119 -4.80 4.86 1.28
N VAL A 120 -5.90 5.09 0.57
CA VAL A 120 -6.01 6.13 -0.45
C VAL A 120 -7.16 7.08 -0.13
N LYS A 121 -7.07 8.29 -0.68
CA LYS A 121 -8.14 9.29 -0.73
C LYS A 121 -8.38 9.71 -2.17
N PRO A 122 -9.52 10.34 -2.50
CA PRO A 122 -9.74 10.90 -3.83
C PRO A 122 -8.58 11.83 -4.20
N ALA A 123 -8.05 11.67 -5.40
CA ALA A 123 -6.96 12.50 -5.87
C ALA A 123 -7.40 13.96 -5.99
N SER A 124 -6.57 14.87 -5.47
CA SER A 124 -6.69 16.31 -5.69
C SER A 124 -6.62 16.65 -7.18
N ASP A 125 -7.16 17.81 -7.58
CA ASP A 125 -7.16 18.24 -8.99
C ASP A 125 -5.74 18.32 -9.56
N ASP A 126 -4.79 18.87 -8.80
CA ASP A 126 -3.39 18.95 -9.19
C ASP A 126 -2.79 17.56 -9.36
N PHE A 127 -3.06 16.63 -8.43
CA PHE A 127 -2.59 15.26 -8.52
C PHE A 127 -3.19 14.52 -9.72
N LYS A 128 -4.48 14.70 -9.99
CA LYS A 128 -5.14 14.14 -11.18
C LYS A 128 -4.54 14.68 -12.47
N GLN A 129 -4.25 15.98 -12.55
CA GLN A 129 -3.63 16.58 -13.72
C GLN A 129 -2.20 16.06 -13.95
N MET A 130 -1.42 15.88 -12.88
CA MET A 130 -0.03 15.41 -12.98
C MET A 130 0.07 13.93 -13.29
N THR A 131 -0.86 13.12 -12.80
CA THR A 131 -0.67 11.67 -12.74
C THR A 131 -1.74 10.87 -13.48
N HIS A 132 -2.88 11.48 -13.80
CA HIS A 132 -4.05 10.85 -14.42
C HIS A 132 -4.71 9.74 -13.58
N PHE A 133 -4.50 9.73 -12.26
CA PHE A 133 -5.14 8.77 -11.37
C PHE A 133 -6.22 9.41 -10.50
N ASP A 134 -7.29 8.64 -10.25
CA ASP A 134 -8.43 9.08 -9.44
C ASP A 134 -8.22 9.04 -7.93
N TRP A 135 -7.15 8.38 -7.48
CA TRP A 135 -6.84 8.13 -6.06
C TRP A 135 -5.41 8.51 -5.74
N GLU A 136 -5.16 9.09 -4.57
CA GLU A 136 -3.82 9.42 -4.06
C GLU A 136 -3.55 8.68 -2.74
N PRO A 137 -2.31 8.23 -2.47
CA PRO A 137 -1.97 7.61 -1.20
C PRO A 137 -2.10 8.62 -0.05
N VAL A 138 -2.52 8.15 1.12
CA VAL A 138 -2.54 8.98 2.32
C VAL A 138 -1.21 8.83 3.06
N TYR A 139 -0.52 9.95 3.28
CA TYR A 139 0.73 9.97 4.05
C TYR A 139 0.49 10.13 5.56
N VAL A 140 1.46 9.71 6.38
CA VAL A 140 1.42 9.97 7.82
C VAL A 140 1.39 11.47 8.09
N GLY A 141 0.43 11.89 8.93
CA GLY A 141 0.14 13.31 9.19
C GLY A 141 -0.85 13.94 8.21
N GLU A 142 -1.31 13.20 7.20
CA GLU A 142 -2.43 13.60 6.34
C GLU A 142 -3.76 12.98 6.80
N GLU A 143 -4.83 13.73 6.58
CA GLU A 143 -6.19 13.26 6.75
C GLU A 143 -6.56 12.32 5.59
N SER A 144 -7.16 11.19 5.95
CA SER A 144 -7.63 10.19 5.00
C SER A 144 -9.10 10.35 4.60
N ASP A 145 -9.81 11.28 5.24
CA ASP A 145 -11.26 11.36 5.19
C ASP A 145 -11.71 12.14 3.96
N PRO A 146 -12.42 11.51 3.00
CA PRO A 146 -12.99 12.21 1.85
C PRO A 146 -14.14 13.16 2.22
N GLU A 147 -14.68 13.10 3.45
CA GLU A 147 -15.83 13.93 3.89
C GLU A 147 -15.45 15.18 4.70
N ILE A 148 -14.16 15.45 4.94
CA ILE A 148 -13.74 16.71 5.61
C ILE A 148 -13.92 17.95 4.69
N PHE A 149 -14.38 17.74 3.46
CA PHE A 149 -14.99 18.77 2.62
C PHE A 149 -16.51 18.61 2.58
N ASN A 150 -17.19 19.00 3.65
CA ASN A 150 -18.60 19.42 3.59
C ASN A 150 -18.67 20.93 3.31
#